data_AF-A0A932IIW6-F1
#
_entry.id   AF-A0A932IIW6-F1
#
_cell.length_a   1.000
_cell.length_b   1.000
_cell.length_c   1.000
_cell.angle_alpha   90.00
_cell.angle_beta   90.00
_cell.angle_gamma   90.00
#
_symmetry.space_group_name_H-M   'P 1'
#
loop_
_entity.id
_entity.type
_entity.pdbx_description
1 polymer ?
#
loop_
_entity_poly.entity_id
_entity_poly.type
_entity_poly.pdbx_seq_one_letter_code
_entity_poly.pdbx_strand_id
1 'polypeptide(L)'
;MIVDWQALCEHPEVQRLVDLAIEEDVGPGDVTTRAIFAAPQPARARVLARAGTVVCGVPLARALFTRFDAAAALSDVTPEGAAVRSGDTLFVLAADVRAVLTAERTVLNFLSRLCGVSAAARAAVSALPPGAKARIYDTRKTTPGWRRLEKAAARTGGAHNHRFGLHDAVLIKDNHVAKAGGVGEAVRRVRARVGSTMMVEVEIDRLDQMEEAIAAGADVVLCDNFDD
;
A
#
# COMPACT_ATOMS: atom_id res chain seq x y z
N MET A 1 13.15 -6.27 -3.41
CA MET A 1 12.39 -6.18 -4.67
C MET A 1 11.80 -4.79 -4.78
N ILE A 2 12.10 -4.09 -5.87
CA ILE A 2 11.62 -2.74 -6.16
C ILE A 2 10.12 -2.83 -6.54
N VAL A 3 9.31 -1.86 -6.13
CA VAL A 3 7.92 -1.74 -6.57
C VAL A 3 7.92 -1.26 -8.02
N ASP A 4 7.23 -1.97 -8.91
CA ASP A 4 6.99 -1.50 -10.27
C ASP A 4 5.88 -0.44 -10.25
N TRP A 5 6.29 0.80 -10.07
CA TRP A 5 5.38 1.93 -10.00
C TRP A 5 4.70 2.24 -11.32
N GLN A 6 5.34 1.92 -12.46
CA GLN A 6 4.74 2.16 -13.77
C GLN A 6 3.52 1.25 -13.94
N ALA A 7 3.71 -0.06 -13.78
CA ALA A 7 2.62 -1.03 -13.87
C ALA A 7 1.54 -0.77 -12.81
N LEU A 8 1.94 -0.33 -11.61
CA LEU A 8 1.00 0.01 -10.54
C LEU A 8 0.13 1.22 -10.88
N CYS A 9 0.72 2.28 -11.46
CA CYS A 9 -0.04 3.46 -11.88
C CYS A 9 -1.01 3.10 -13.00
N GLU A 10 -0.62 2.25 -13.95
CA GLU A 10 -1.47 1.81 -15.07
C GLU A 10 -2.55 0.79 -14.65
N HIS A 11 -2.48 0.25 -13.43
CA HIS A 11 -3.40 -0.79 -12.99
C HIS A 11 -4.85 -0.28 -12.91
N PRO A 12 -5.86 -0.99 -13.46
CA PRO A 12 -7.25 -0.52 -13.53
C PRO A 12 -7.87 -0.13 -12.17
N GLU A 13 -7.57 -0.87 -11.11
CA GLU A 13 -8.02 -0.51 -9.76
C GLU A 13 -7.43 0.80 -9.25
N VAL A 14 -6.16 1.10 -9.58
CA VAL A 14 -5.49 2.34 -9.17
C VAL A 14 -6.01 3.51 -9.99
N GLN A 15 -6.16 3.33 -11.31
CA GLN A 15 -6.78 4.33 -12.18
C GLN A 15 -8.20 4.71 -11.71
N ARG A 16 -9.05 3.72 -11.39
CA ARG A 16 -10.37 4.00 -10.83
C ARG A 16 -10.34 4.75 -9.50
N LEU A 17 -9.39 4.43 -8.62
CA LEU A 17 -9.24 5.14 -7.35
C LEU A 17 -8.78 6.60 -7.58
N VAL A 18 -7.87 6.81 -8.52
CA VAL A 18 -7.41 8.14 -8.93
C VAL A 18 -8.57 8.95 -9.52
N ASP A 19 -9.33 8.36 -10.44
CA ASP A 19 -10.48 9.02 -11.07
C ASP A 19 -11.53 9.39 -10.02
N LEU A 20 -11.83 8.47 -9.08
CA LEU A 20 -12.75 8.74 -7.96
C LEU A 20 -12.26 9.91 -7.08
N ALA A 21 -10.96 9.97 -6.77
CA ALA A 21 -10.41 11.05 -5.96
C ALA A 21 -10.45 12.41 -6.69
N ILE A 22 -10.20 12.42 -8.00
CA ILE A 22 -10.33 13.63 -8.82
C ILE A 22 -11.79 14.08 -8.89
N GLU A 23 -12.73 13.15 -9.09
CA GLU A 23 -14.16 13.44 -9.09
C GLU A 23 -14.63 14.02 -7.74
N GLU A 24 -14.16 13.44 -6.63
CA GLU A 24 -14.45 13.91 -5.27
C GLU A 24 -13.99 15.36 -5.03
N ASP A 25 -12.74 15.68 -5.38
CA ASP A 25 -12.11 16.96 -5.00
C ASP A 25 -12.37 18.08 -6.01
N VAL A 26 -12.47 17.73 -7.31
CA VAL A 26 -12.56 18.71 -8.41
C VAL A 26 -13.98 18.83 -8.95
N GLY A 27 -14.71 17.71 -9.07
CA GLY A 27 -16.06 17.68 -9.61
C GLY A 27 -16.19 18.47 -10.93
N PRO A 28 -17.13 19.42 -11.04
CA PRO A 28 -17.30 20.28 -12.23
C PRO A 28 -16.15 21.25 -12.52
N GLY A 29 -15.22 21.45 -11.56
CA GLY A 29 -14.03 22.28 -11.70
C GLY A 29 -13.78 23.19 -10.50
N ASP A 30 -12.50 23.56 -10.33
CA ASP A 30 -12.02 24.44 -9.27
C ASP A 30 -12.42 25.90 -9.50
N VAL A 31 -13.46 26.36 -8.79
CA VAL A 31 -14.02 27.72 -8.92
C VAL A 31 -13.00 28.79 -8.54
N THR A 32 -12.23 28.58 -7.47
CA THR A 32 -11.32 29.59 -6.92
C THR A 32 -10.14 29.81 -7.85
N THR A 33 -9.47 28.73 -8.25
CA THR A 33 -8.31 28.80 -9.15
C THR A 33 -8.71 29.37 -10.50
N ARG A 34 -9.86 28.98 -11.07
CA ARG A 34 -10.34 29.49 -12.36
C ARG A 34 -10.75 30.96 -12.30
N ALA A 35 -11.26 31.44 -11.17
CA ALA A 35 -11.63 32.85 -11.00
C ALA A 35 -10.40 33.76 -10.90
N ILE A 36 -9.31 33.27 -10.28
CA ILE A 36 -8.08 34.04 -10.08
C ILE A 36 -7.18 33.98 -11.33
N PHE A 37 -7.04 32.81 -11.95
CA PHE A 37 -6.12 32.57 -13.05
C PHE A 37 -6.88 32.35 -14.36
N ALA A 38 -7.11 33.45 -15.10
CA ALA A 38 -7.90 33.43 -16.33
C ALA A 38 -7.19 32.75 -17.53
N ALA A 39 -5.87 32.62 -17.48
CA ALA A 39 -5.05 32.06 -18.56
C ALA A 39 -3.97 31.11 -18.00
N PRO A 40 -3.43 30.20 -18.83
CA PRO A 40 -2.28 29.40 -18.45
C PRO A 40 -1.11 30.25 -17.96
N GLN A 41 -0.56 29.91 -16.80
CA GLN A 41 0.60 30.59 -16.24
C GLN A 41 1.61 29.56 -15.72
N PRO A 42 2.85 29.55 -16.21
CA PRO A 42 3.88 28.65 -15.68
C PRO A 42 4.14 28.90 -14.20
N ALA A 43 4.19 27.83 -13.42
CA ALA A 43 4.52 27.85 -12.00
C ALA A 43 5.55 26.78 -11.66
N ARG A 44 6.28 27.02 -10.55
CA ARG A 44 7.13 26.01 -9.92
C ARG A 44 6.74 25.87 -8.45
N ALA A 45 6.56 24.64 -7.99
CA ALA A 45 6.20 24.32 -6.62
C ALA A 45 7.15 23.27 -6.04
N ARG A 46 7.38 23.33 -4.71
CA ARG A 46 8.19 22.34 -3.99
C ARG A 46 7.28 21.55 -3.05
N VAL A 47 7.34 20.23 -3.15
CA VAL A 47 6.68 19.35 -2.16
C VAL A 47 7.69 19.03 -1.08
N LEU A 48 7.37 19.40 0.16
CA LEU A 48 8.26 19.27 1.31
C LEU A 48 7.70 18.26 2.32
N ALA A 49 8.59 17.49 2.95
CA ALA A 49 8.25 16.72 4.12
C ALA A 49 8.01 17.65 5.32
N ARG A 50 6.89 17.50 6.02
CA ARG A 50 6.60 18.25 7.26
C ARG A 50 6.99 17.51 8.54
N ALA A 51 7.29 16.22 8.42
CA ALA A 51 7.76 15.36 9.49
C ALA A 51 8.74 14.31 8.91
N GLY A 52 9.52 13.66 9.78
CA GLY A 52 10.37 12.56 9.37
C GLY A 52 9.54 11.41 8.79
N THR A 53 9.88 10.94 7.60
CA THR A 53 9.11 9.89 6.91
C THR A 53 9.97 9.08 5.92
N VAL A 54 9.36 8.09 5.28
CA VAL A 54 9.95 7.32 4.17
C VAL A 54 9.21 7.71 2.90
N VAL A 55 9.92 8.22 1.90
CA VAL A 55 9.33 8.70 0.65
C VAL A 55 8.65 7.55 -0.09
N CYS A 56 7.38 7.72 -0.42
CA CYS A 56 6.62 6.75 -1.19
C CYS A 56 5.51 7.39 -2.03
N GLY A 57 5.40 6.98 -3.29
CA GLY A 57 4.34 7.38 -4.21
C GLY A 57 4.66 8.57 -5.12
N VAL A 58 5.92 8.99 -5.25
CA VAL A 58 6.30 10.08 -6.16
C VAL A 58 5.93 9.79 -7.62
N PRO A 59 6.08 8.55 -8.15
CA PRO A 59 5.60 8.22 -9.50
C PRO A 59 4.08 8.39 -9.66
N LEU A 60 3.30 8.06 -8.63
CA LEU A 60 1.85 8.26 -8.63
C LEU A 60 1.50 9.76 -8.60
N ALA A 61 2.23 10.57 -7.83
CA ALA A 61 2.08 12.02 -7.83
C ALA A 61 2.33 12.62 -9.22
N ARG A 62 3.37 12.15 -9.93
CA ARG A 62 3.62 12.53 -11.34
C ARG A 62 2.43 12.18 -12.22
N ALA A 63 1.94 10.95 -12.14
CA ALA A 63 0.80 10.49 -12.94
C ALA A 63 -0.46 11.33 -12.66
N LEU A 64 -0.73 11.67 -11.39
CA LEU A 64 -1.82 12.55 -11.00
C LEU A 64 -1.68 13.96 -11.60
N PHE A 65 -0.52 14.61 -11.47
CA PHE A 65 -0.32 15.94 -12.07
C PHE A 65 -0.53 15.93 -13.59
N THR A 66 -0.11 14.86 -14.28
CA THR A 66 -0.34 14.74 -15.74
C THR A 66 -1.81 14.60 -16.14
N ARG A 67 -2.73 14.32 -15.20
CA ARG A 67 -4.19 14.39 -15.44
C ARG A 67 -4.70 15.83 -15.59
N PHE A 68 -3.98 16.78 -15.00
CA PHE A 68 -4.34 18.20 -14.97
C PHE A 68 -3.53 19.05 -15.95
N ASP A 69 -2.27 18.66 -16.20
CA ASP A 69 -1.39 19.30 -17.18
C ASP A 69 -0.45 18.27 -17.81
N ALA A 70 -0.62 18.03 -19.11
CA ALA A 70 0.22 17.07 -19.86
C ALA A 70 1.70 17.48 -19.92
N ALA A 71 2.01 18.76 -19.70
CA ALA A 71 3.39 19.28 -19.63
C ALA A 71 3.97 19.24 -18.21
N ALA A 72 3.23 18.76 -17.20
CA ALA A 72 3.70 18.69 -15.83
C ALA A 72 4.98 17.84 -15.70
N ALA A 73 6.01 18.42 -15.12
CA ALA A 73 7.32 17.79 -14.98
C ALA A 73 7.83 17.87 -13.54
N LEU A 74 8.31 16.74 -13.00
CA LEU A 74 9.02 16.71 -11.72
C LEU A 74 10.53 16.69 -11.92
N SER A 75 11.25 17.51 -11.16
CA SER A 75 12.72 17.54 -11.02
C SER A 75 13.12 17.38 -9.54
N ASP A 76 14.43 17.21 -9.28
CA ASP A 76 14.99 17.07 -7.92
C ASP A 76 14.26 16.03 -7.06
N VAL A 77 14.00 14.87 -7.69
CA VAL A 77 13.17 13.81 -7.11
C VAL A 77 13.97 12.99 -6.11
N THR A 78 13.52 12.99 -4.87
CA THR A 78 14.01 12.08 -3.83
C THR A 78 13.55 10.64 -4.15
N PRO A 79 14.45 9.64 -4.14
CA PRO A 79 14.11 8.26 -4.47
C PRO A 79 13.05 7.63 -3.54
N GLU A 80 12.24 6.74 -4.11
CA GLU A 80 11.33 5.89 -3.33
C GLU A 80 12.09 5.08 -2.27
N GLY A 81 11.55 5.03 -1.05
CA GLY A 81 12.15 4.33 0.08
C GLY A 81 13.24 5.11 0.83
N ALA A 82 13.61 6.31 0.37
CA ALA A 82 14.53 7.17 1.08
C ALA A 82 13.90 7.71 2.38
N ALA A 83 14.69 7.76 3.45
CA ALA A 83 14.31 8.44 4.68
C ALA A 83 14.58 9.94 4.56
N VAL A 84 13.60 10.76 4.92
CA VAL A 84 13.67 12.23 4.87
C VAL A 84 13.28 12.84 6.20
N ARG A 85 13.73 14.07 6.45
CA ARG A 85 13.43 14.88 7.64
C ARG A 85 12.47 16.01 7.30
N SER A 86 11.92 16.64 8.33
CA SER A 86 11.11 17.85 8.14
C SER A 86 11.93 18.93 7.43
N GLY A 87 11.35 19.55 6.39
CA GLY A 87 11.99 20.54 5.53
C GLY A 87 12.62 19.98 4.26
N ASP A 88 12.87 18.67 4.19
CA ASP A 88 13.45 18.05 2.98
C ASP A 88 12.47 18.09 1.81
N THR A 89 13.00 18.20 0.59
CA THR A 89 12.21 18.26 -0.63
C THR A 89 12.02 16.87 -1.20
N LEU A 90 10.76 16.48 -1.43
CA LEU A 90 10.44 15.24 -2.13
C LEU A 90 10.67 15.40 -3.64
N PHE A 91 10.18 16.51 -4.20
CA PHE A 91 10.39 16.88 -5.60
C PHE A 91 10.02 18.35 -5.85
N VAL A 92 10.44 18.88 -6.99
CA VAL A 92 9.98 20.15 -7.55
C VAL A 92 9.08 19.87 -8.75
N LEU A 93 7.91 20.50 -8.79
CA LEU A 93 6.96 20.44 -9.89
C LEU A 93 7.07 21.71 -10.74
N ALA A 94 7.09 21.57 -12.06
CA ALA A 94 6.83 22.64 -13.02
C ALA A 94 5.58 22.29 -13.84
N ALA A 95 4.59 23.18 -13.84
CA ALA A 95 3.29 23.01 -14.53
C ALA A 95 2.54 24.35 -14.62
N ASP A 96 1.39 24.37 -15.29
CA ASP A 96 0.40 25.44 -15.16
C ASP A 96 -0.02 25.63 -13.70
N VAL A 97 -0.02 26.87 -13.20
CA VAL A 97 -0.42 27.21 -11.82
C VAL A 97 -1.79 26.63 -11.45
N ARG A 98 -2.71 26.56 -12.41
CA ARG A 98 -4.05 26.02 -12.20
C ARG A 98 -4.00 24.53 -11.93
N ALA A 99 -3.20 23.79 -12.68
CA ALA A 99 -2.99 22.36 -12.45
C ALA A 99 -2.28 22.10 -11.12
N VAL A 100 -1.29 22.93 -10.76
CA VAL A 100 -0.60 22.83 -9.46
C VAL A 100 -1.61 22.95 -8.31
N LEU A 101 -2.44 24.01 -8.32
CA LEU A 101 -3.36 24.31 -7.22
C LEU A 101 -4.55 23.35 -7.16
N THR A 102 -5.16 23.04 -8.31
CA THR A 102 -6.32 22.12 -8.37
C THR A 102 -5.94 20.69 -7.97
N ALA A 103 -4.75 20.21 -8.34
CA ALA A 103 -4.32 18.86 -7.99
C ALA A 103 -3.71 18.73 -6.59
N GLU A 104 -3.38 19.85 -5.94
CA GLU A 104 -2.54 19.90 -4.74
C GLU A 104 -3.06 18.96 -3.65
N ARG A 105 -4.34 19.11 -3.28
CA ARG A 105 -4.91 18.40 -2.13
C ARG A 105 -4.98 16.90 -2.37
N THR A 106 -5.51 16.50 -3.53
CA THR A 106 -5.54 15.11 -3.98
C THR A 106 -4.13 14.50 -3.94
N VAL A 107 -3.13 15.12 -4.59
CA VAL A 107 -1.76 14.59 -4.63
C VAL A 107 -1.14 14.47 -3.24
N LEU A 108 -1.27 15.49 -2.40
CA LEU A 108 -0.73 15.48 -1.05
C LEU A 108 -1.39 14.42 -0.16
N ASN A 109 -2.67 14.14 -0.35
CA ASN A 109 -3.37 13.08 0.39
C ASN A 109 -2.83 11.69 0.02
N PHE A 110 -2.63 11.40 -1.27
CA PHE A 110 -1.99 10.15 -1.71
C PHE A 110 -0.57 10.01 -1.14
N LEU A 111 0.28 11.03 -1.32
CA LEU A 111 1.65 11.01 -0.80
C LEU A 111 1.69 10.84 0.72
N SER A 112 0.86 11.57 1.46
CA SER A 112 0.83 11.49 2.92
C SER A 112 0.44 10.09 3.40
N ARG A 113 -0.56 9.47 2.77
CA ARG A 113 -0.98 8.10 3.10
C ARG A 113 0.14 7.10 2.84
N LEU A 114 0.76 7.17 1.66
CA LEU A 114 1.78 6.20 1.24
C LEU A 114 3.07 6.36 2.03
N CYS A 115 3.56 7.58 2.21
CA CYS A 115 4.71 7.85 3.08
C CYS A 115 4.45 7.38 4.52
N GLY A 116 3.25 7.61 5.05
CA GLY A 116 2.85 7.14 6.39
C GLY A 116 2.90 5.62 6.52
N VAL A 117 2.33 4.88 5.56
CA VAL A 117 2.38 3.40 5.56
C VAL A 117 3.82 2.89 5.41
N SER A 118 4.62 3.49 4.52
CA SER A 118 6.04 3.12 4.36
C SER A 118 6.87 3.39 5.60
N ALA A 119 6.63 4.52 6.28
CA ALA A 119 7.31 4.84 7.53
C ALA A 119 6.93 3.86 8.65
N ALA A 120 5.64 3.51 8.79
CA ALA A 120 5.19 2.54 9.78
C ALA A 120 5.79 1.14 9.53
N ALA A 121 5.80 0.69 8.26
CA ALA A 121 6.44 -0.56 7.87
C ALA A 121 7.95 -0.55 8.17
N ARG A 122 8.65 0.55 7.86
CA ARG A 122 10.07 0.72 8.17
C ARG A 122 10.32 0.61 9.66
N ALA A 123 9.51 1.27 10.48
CA ALA A 123 9.65 1.22 11.94
C ALA A 123 9.50 -0.22 12.47
N ALA A 124 8.50 -0.96 11.99
CA ALA A 124 8.30 -2.36 12.39
C ALA A 124 9.47 -3.27 11.95
N VAL A 125 9.99 -3.09 10.74
CA VAL A 125 11.15 -3.86 10.25
C VAL A 125 12.40 -3.52 11.06
N SER A 126 12.61 -2.25 11.38
CA SER A 126 13.75 -1.78 12.18
C SER A 126 13.68 -2.20 13.65
N ALA A 127 12.52 -2.60 14.15
CA ALA A 127 12.36 -3.12 15.52
C ALA A 127 12.82 -4.58 15.67
N LEU A 128 13.07 -5.30 14.56
CA LEU A 128 13.58 -6.67 14.62
C LEU A 128 15.02 -6.71 15.17
N PRO A 129 15.37 -7.69 16.02
CA PRO A 129 16.75 -7.84 16.52
C PRO A 129 17.76 -8.00 15.37
N PRO A 130 19.01 -7.51 15.52
CA PRO A 130 20.06 -7.76 14.55
C PRO A 130 20.24 -9.26 14.27
N GLY A 131 20.23 -9.63 12.99
CA GLY A 131 20.34 -11.04 12.56
C GLY A 131 19.05 -11.86 12.66
N ALA A 132 17.92 -11.25 13.04
CA ALA A 132 16.63 -11.92 13.02
C ALA A 132 16.29 -12.46 11.62
N LYS A 133 15.79 -13.70 11.57
CA LYS A 133 15.26 -14.32 10.35
C LYS A 133 13.78 -13.99 10.11
N ALA A 134 13.11 -13.43 11.12
CA ALA A 134 11.73 -12.99 11.04
C ALA A 134 11.57 -11.91 9.95
N ARG A 135 10.39 -11.89 9.34
CA ARG A 135 10.01 -10.90 8.34
C ARG A 135 8.69 -10.28 8.75
N ILE A 136 8.57 -8.98 8.55
CA ILE A 136 7.32 -8.26 8.76
C ILE A 136 6.45 -8.42 7.51
N TYR A 137 5.19 -8.82 7.70
CA TYR A 137 4.20 -8.93 6.63
C TYR A 137 3.05 -7.94 6.85
N ASP A 138 2.50 -7.42 5.76
CA ASP A 138 1.25 -6.67 5.77
C ASP A 138 0.02 -7.60 5.90
N THR A 139 -1.19 -7.05 5.83
CA THR A 139 -2.44 -7.85 5.86
C THR A 139 -3.45 -7.37 4.82
N ARG A 140 -4.69 -7.89 4.89
CA ARG A 140 -5.85 -7.38 4.14
C ARG A 140 -6.62 -6.28 4.87
N LYS A 141 -6.18 -5.88 6.07
CA LYS A 141 -6.74 -4.76 6.86
C LYS A 141 -6.27 -3.42 6.26
N THR A 142 -6.63 -3.21 5.00
CA THR A 142 -6.28 -2.05 4.18
C THR A 142 -7.49 -1.15 3.99
N THR A 143 -7.28 0.12 3.68
CA THR A 143 -8.39 0.99 3.29
C THR A 143 -9.08 0.42 2.04
N PRO A 144 -10.42 0.33 2.00
CA PRO A 144 -11.14 -0.15 0.82
C PRO A 144 -10.73 0.63 -0.44
N GLY A 145 -10.46 -0.07 -1.55
CA GLY A 145 -9.96 0.53 -2.80
C GLY A 145 -8.45 0.78 -2.84
N TRP A 146 -7.79 1.02 -1.71
CA TRP A 146 -6.37 1.42 -1.64
C TRP A 146 -5.37 0.27 -1.57
N ARG A 147 -5.84 -0.98 -1.47
CA ARG A 147 -5.00 -2.14 -1.13
C ARG A 147 -3.72 -2.22 -1.96
N ARG A 148 -3.78 -1.96 -3.27
CA ARG A 148 -2.59 -2.03 -4.13
C ARG A 148 -1.52 -1.03 -3.74
N LEU A 149 -1.94 0.20 -3.49
CA LEU A 149 -1.05 1.28 -3.10
C LEU A 149 -0.50 1.08 -1.69
N GLU A 150 -1.34 0.66 -0.73
CA GLU A 150 -0.89 0.43 0.66
C GLU A 150 0.08 -0.74 0.76
N LYS A 151 -0.15 -1.84 0.03
CA LYS A 151 0.79 -2.97 -0.03
C LYS A 151 2.08 -2.59 -0.75
N ALA A 152 2.02 -1.75 -1.78
CA ALA A 152 3.22 -1.19 -2.41
C ALA A 152 4.00 -0.31 -1.41
N ALA A 153 3.32 0.53 -0.64
CA ALA A 153 3.94 1.36 0.39
C ALA A 153 4.57 0.53 1.51
N ALA A 154 3.92 -0.55 1.96
CA ALA A 154 4.49 -1.48 2.94
C ALA A 154 5.81 -2.09 2.43
N ARG A 155 5.84 -2.50 1.15
CA ARG A 155 7.07 -2.98 0.48
C ARG A 155 8.16 -1.93 0.40
N THR A 156 7.81 -0.69 0.04
CA THR A 156 8.76 0.44 0.02
C THR A 156 9.36 0.70 1.41
N GLY A 157 8.58 0.48 2.48
CA GLY A 157 9.05 0.52 3.86
C GLY A 157 9.95 -0.66 4.27
N GLY A 158 10.02 -1.73 3.46
CA GLY A 158 10.83 -2.92 3.71
C GLY A 158 10.06 -4.14 4.23
N ALA A 159 8.73 -4.03 4.40
CA ALA A 159 7.89 -5.18 4.74
C ALA A 159 7.63 -6.08 3.52
N HIS A 160 7.09 -7.26 3.78
CA HIS A 160 6.66 -8.22 2.77
C HIS A 160 5.14 -8.19 2.61
N ASN A 161 4.68 -8.53 1.41
CA ASN A 161 3.25 -8.64 1.17
C ASN A 161 2.79 -10.05 1.52
N HIS A 162 1.82 -10.14 2.41
CA HIS A 162 0.98 -11.31 2.53
C HIS A 162 -0.01 -11.38 1.36
N ARG A 163 -0.91 -12.36 1.36
CA ARG A 163 -2.00 -12.48 0.40
C ARG A 163 -2.74 -11.17 0.16
N PHE A 164 -3.04 -10.91 -1.09
CA PHE A 164 -3.68 -9.72 -1.62
C PHE A 164 -5.20 -9.77 -1.48
N GLY A 165 -5.78 -10.95 -1.63
CA GLY A 165 -7.23 -11.15 -1.66
C GLY A 165 -7.65 -12.44 -0.99
N LEU A 166 -8.88 -12.85 -1.26
CA LEU A 166 -9.38 -14.18 -0.95
C LEU A 166 -9.06 -15.19 -2.07
N HIS A 167 -8.61 -14.70 -3.22
CA HIS A 167 -8.45 -15.48 -4.45
C HIS A 167 -7.01 -15.99 -4.66
N ASP A 168 -6.03 -15.47 -3.93
CA ASP A 168 -4.61 -15.71 -4.21
C ASP A 168 -3.88 -16.55 -3.14
N ALA A 169 -4.48 -16.76 -1.97
CA ALA A 169 -4.01 -17.75 -1.00
C ALA A 169 -5.12 -18.17 -0.02
N VAL A 170 -5.02 -19.42 0.47
CA VAL A 170 -5.90 -19.94 1.51
C VAL A 170 -5.36 -19.51 2.88
N LEU A 171 -6.23 -18.90 3.68
CA LEU A 171 -6.04 -18.72 5.12
C LEU A 171 -7.30 -19.19 5.82
N ILE A 172 -7.18 -20.30 6.53
CA ILE A 172 -8.24 -20.89 7.35
C ILE A 172 -8.22 -20.17 8.70
N LYS A 173 -9.24 -19.36 8.95
CA LYS A 173 -9.45 -18.66 10.23
C LYS A 173 -10.25 -19.48 11.24
N ASP A 174 -10.23 -19.07 12.50
CA ASP A 174 -11.09 -19.52 13.61
C ASP A 174 -12.53 -19.90 13.20
N ASN A 175 -13.20 -19.03 12.46
CA ASN A 175 -14.58 -19.20 12.03
C ASN A 175 -14.74 -20.36 11.05
N HIS A 176 -13.72 -20.63 10.22
CA HIS A 176 -13.71 -21.77 9.32
C HIS A 176 -13.46 -23.06 10.10
N VAL A 177 -12.50 -23.04 11.03
CA VAL A 177 -12.16 -24.17 11.91
C VAL A 177 -13.40 -24.63 12.68
N ALA A 178 -14.09 -23.69 13.33
CA ALA A 178 -15.29 -23.96 14.11
C ALA A 178 -16.43 -24.59 13.27
N LYS A 179 -16.56 -24.19 12.00
CA LYS A 179 -17.60 -24.72 11.08
C LYS A 179 -17.17 -26.00 10.36
N ALA A 180 -15.88 -26.23 10.20
CA ALA A 180 -15.34 -27.45 9.60
C ALA A 180 -15.34 -28.62 10.59
N GLY A 181 -15.28 -28.34 11.89
CA GLY A 181 -15.23 -29.33 12.96
C GLY A 181 -13.82 -29.60 13.50
N GLY A 182 -12.90 -28.64 13.35
CA GLY A 182 -11.52 -28.75 13.85
C GLY A 182 -10.48 -28.29 12.82
N VAL A 183 -9.24 -28.09 13.30
CA VAL A 183 -8.13 -27.53 12.51
C VAL A 183 -7.73 -28.50 11.41
N GLY A 184 -7.47 -29.75 11.75
CA GLY A 184 -7.04 -30.76 10.79
C GLY A 184 -8.11 -31.06 9.76
N GLU A 185 -9.39 -31.06 10.16
CA GLU A 185 -10.50 -31.25 9.23
C GLU A 185 -10.64 -30.10 8.24
N ALA A 186 -10.51 -28.85 8.70
CA ALA A 186 -10.52 -27.69 7.82
C ALA A 186 -9.39 -27.76 6.78
N VAL A 187 -8.17 -28.07 7.22
CA VAL A 187 -7.00 -28.19 6.34
C VAL A 187 -7.18 -29.32 5.32
N ARG A 188 -7.62 -30.52 5.75
CA ARG A 188 -7.87 -31.65 4.85
C ARG A 188 -8.91 -31.32 3.77
N ARG A 189 -10.02 -30.64 4.13
CA ARG A 189 -11.05 -30.22 3.18
C ARG A 189 -10.51 -29.26 2.13
N VAL A 190 -9.70 -28.30 2.55
CA VAL A 190 -9.05 -27.37 1.62
C VAL A 190 -8.09 -28.13 0.70
N ARG A 191 -7.22 -28.98 1.25
CA ARG A 191 -6.25 -29.75 0.47
C ARG A 191 -6.89 -30.68 -0.55
N ALA A 192 -8.00 -31.32 -0.20
CA ALA A 192 -8.76 -32.14 -1.14
C ALA A 192 -9.30 -31.34 -2.34
N ARG A 193 -9.49 -30.01 -2.19
CA ARG A 193 -10.06 -29.13 -3.22
C ARG A 193 -9.00 -28.41 -4.05
N VAL A 194 -7.94 -27.89 -3.42
CA VAL A 194 -6.92 -27.05 -4.09
C VAL A 194 -5.60 -27.78 -4.35
N GLY A 195 -5.43 -28.98 -3.79
CA GLY A 195 -4.19 -29.75 -3.88
C GLY A 195 -2.98 -28.96 -3.35
N SER A 196 -1.85 -29.13 -4.05
CA SER A 196 -0.59 -28.43 -3.77
C SER A 196 -0.40 -27.14 -4.59
N THR A 197 -1.41 -26.72 -5.35
CA THR A 197 -1.30 -25.55 -6.26
C THR A 197 -1.34 -24.21 -5.52
N MET A 198 -1.85 -24.21 -4.29
CA MET A 198 -1.97 -23.03 -3.44
C MET A 198 -1.35 -23.27 -2.07
N MET A 199 -0.77 -22.21 -1.52
CA MET A 199 -0.34 -22.19 -0.13
C MET A 199 -1.56 -22.25 0.79
N VAL A 200 -1.50 -23.11 1.80
CA VAL A 200 -2.52 -23.26 2.85
C VAL A 200 -1.95 -22.81 4.18
N GLU A 201 -2.44 -21.67 4.63
CA GLU A 201 -2.20 -21.17 5.98
C GLU A 201 -3.41 -21.46 6.87
N VAL A 202 -3.18 -21.78 8.14
CA VAL A 202 -4.23 -21.97 9.14
C VAL A 202 -3.91 -21.23 10.43
N GLU A 203 -4.90 -20.53 10.96
CA GLU A 203 -4.85 -19.89 12.28
C GLU A 203 -5.11 -20.96 13.36
N ILE A 204 -4.25 -20.96 14.37
CA ILE A 204 -4.42 -21.70 15.61
C ILE A 204 -4.49 -20.70 16.77
N ASP A 205 -5.22 -21.06 17.82
CA ASP A 205 -5.33 -20.28 19.06
C ASP A 205 -4.71 -21.00 20.27
N ARG A 206 -4.28 -22.25 20.09
CA ARG A 206 -3.60 -23.05 21.12
C ARG A 206 -2.49 -23.92 20.51
N LEU A 207 -1.39 -24.10 21.25
CA LEU A 207 -0.24 -24.89 20.77
C LEU A 207 -0.57 -26.35 20.45
N ASP A 208 -1.56 -26.95 21.13
CA ASP A 208 -1.97 -28.33 20.92
C ASP A 208 -2.56 -28.59 19.53
N GLN A 209 -3.02 -27.54 18.83
CA GLN A 209 -3.53 -27.61 17.45
C GLN A 209 -2.42 -27.66 16.38
N MET A 210 -1.18 -27.30 16.74
CA MET A 210 -0.05 -27.17 15.81
C MET A 210 0.25 -28.50 15.12
N GLU A 211 0.36 -29.60 15.87
CA GLU A 211 0.65 -30.93 15.32
C GLU A 211 -0.46 -31.40 14.38
N GLU A 212 -1.72 -31.11 14.72
CA GLU A 212 -2.88 -31.44 13.89
C GLU A 212 -2.85 -30.68 12.56
N ALA A 213 -2.53 -29.38 12.58
CA ALA A 213 -2.38 -28.55 11.39
C ALA A 213 -1.28 -29.07 10.45
N ILE A 214 -0.11 -29.38 11.00
CA ILE A 214 1.05 -29.87 10.26
C ILE A 214 0.73 -31.24 9.65
N ALA A 215 0.19 -32.17 10.45
CA ALA A 215 -0.17 -33.51 9.97
C ALA A 215 -1.25 -33.50 8.88
N ALA A 216 -2.16 -32.53 8.92
CA ALA A 216 -3.17 -32.32 7.88
C ALA A 216 -2.62 -31.66 6.60
N GLY A 217 -1.37 -31.18 6.62
CA GLY A 217 -0.67 -30.64 5.46
C GLY A 217 -0.79 -29.13 5.29
N ALA A 218 -0.89 -28.35 6.37
CA ALA A 218 -0.75 -26.89 6.30
C ALA A 218 0.69 -26.50 5.90
N ASP A 219 0.85 -25.48 5.05
CA ASP A 219 2.18 -24.93 4.71
C ASP A 219 2.66 -23.89 5.73
N VAL A 220 1.71 -23.16 6.32
CA VAL A 220 1.96 -22.10 7.29
C VAL A 220 0.98 -22.24 8.44
N VAL A 221 1.49 -22.13 9.66
CA VAL A 221 0.66 -22.07 10.87
C VAL A 221 0.80 -20.67 11.45
N LEU A 222 -0.34 -19.99 11.62
CA LEU A 222 -0.44 -18.65 12.18
C LEU A 222 -0.90 -18.76 13.63
N CYS A 223 0.01 -18.49 14.57
CA CYS A 223 -0.31 -18.42 15.99
C CYS A 223 -1.01 -17.09 16.29
N ASP A 224 -2.33 -17.10 16.52
CA ASP A 224 -3.12 -15.90 16.77
C ASP A 224 -3.25 -15.60 18.27
N ASN A 225 -2.76 -14.44 18.71
CA ASN A 225 -2.85 -13.94 20.09
C ASN A 225 -2.26 -14.89 21.17
N PHE A 226 -1.07 -15.44 20.92
CA PHE A 226 -0.35 -16.24 21.92
C PHE A 226 0.35 -15.33 22.91
N ASP A 227 0.42 -15.75 24.16
CA ASP A 227 1.26 -15.12 25.19
C ASP A 227 2.73 -15.54 25.02
N ASP A 228 3.65 -14.69 25.50
CA ASP A 228 5.11 -14.90 25.48
C ASP A 228 5.58 -16.05 26.39
#